data_AF-A7TUX2-F1
#
_entry.id   AF-A7TUX2-F1
#
_cell.length_a   1.000
_cell.length_b   1.000
_cell.length_c   1.000
_cell.angle_alpha   90.00
_cell.angle_beta   90.00
_cell.angle_gamma   90.00
#
_symmetry.space_group_name_H-M   'P 1'
#
loop_
_entity.id
_entity.type
_entity.pdbx_description
1 polymer ?
#
loop_
_entity_poly.entity_id
_entity_poly.type
_entity_poly.pdbx_seq_one_letter_code
_entity_poly.pdbx_strand_id
1 'polypeptide(L)'
;MISHPVAGAVTALQKQALASRDTYELDRIDRALDELLRNPTDASTPAQHRIRSAMGHAYEALERRRVIAPVVPLNHERADHGHADARYLVVEIMAWLQAEPELASAERVLLDDLARGHDAASMARHLGVPLPRMRERISRARRHARTLWRNAEAAA
;
A
#
# COMPACT_ATOMS: atom_id res chain seq x y z
N MET A 1 -25.93 2.48 26.69
CA MET A 1 -24.73 1.95 27.39
C MET A 1 -24.48 0.53 26.89
N ILE A 2 -23.23 0.18 26.58
CA ILE A 2 -22.85 -1.17 26.12
C ILE A 2 -22.62 -2.07 27.33
N SER A 3 -23.07 -3.32 27.28
CA SER A 3 -22.86 -4.29 28.36
C SER A 3 -21.38 -4.68 28.47
N HIS A 4 -20.92 -5.01 29.67
CA HIS A 4 -19.53 -5.41 29.90
C HIS A 4 -19.08 -6.60 29.01
N PRO A 5 -19.90 -7.66 28.82
CA PRO A 5 -19.55 -8.74 27.90
C PRO A 5 -19.43 -8.30 26.44
N VAL A 6 -20.29 -7.39 25.97
CA VAL A 6 -20.22 -6.88 24.59
C VAL A 6 -19.00 -5.98 24.41
N ALA A 7 -18.72 -5.07 25.35
CA ALA A 7 -17.54 -4.22 25.31
C ALA A 7 -16.23 -5.04 25.29
N GLY A 8 -16.17 -6.11 26.09
CA GLY A 8 -15.05 -7.05 26.07
C GLY A 8 -14.89 -7.77 24.73
N ALA A 9 -15.99 -8.20 24.13
CA ALA A 9 -15.99 -8.85 22.81
C ALA A 9 -15.51 -7.90 21.69
N VAL A 10 -16.02 -6.67 21.68
CA VAL A 10 -15.61 -5.62 20.73
C VAL A 10 -14.12 -5.32 20.84
N THR A 11 -13.62 -5.12 22.07
CA THR A 11 -12.20 -4.82 22.30
C THR A 11 -11.30 -5.95 21.81
N ALA A 12 -11.68 -7.21 22.04
CA ALA A 12 -10.92 -8.37 21.59
C ALA A 12 -10.85 -8.45 20.06
N LEU A 13 -11.99 -8.26 19.38
CA LEU A 13 -12.05 -8.28 17.91
C LEU A 13 -11.29 -7.11 17.28
N GLN A 14 -11.36 -5.91 17.85
CA GLN A 14 -10.58 -4.76 17.38
C GLN A 14 -9.06 -5.01 17.50
N LYS A 15 -8.60 -5.62 18.59
CA LYS A 15 -7.19 -6.02 18.73
C LYS A 15 -6.80 -7.06 17.68
N GLN A 16 -7.67 -8.01 17.39
CA GLN A 16 -7.45 -9.01 16.35
C GLN A 16 -7.37 -8.37 14.95
N ALA A 17 -8.24 -7.39 14.65
CA ALA A 17 -8.21 -6.66 13.38
C ALA A 17 -6.88 -5.90 13.18
N LEU A 18 -6.42 -5.18 14.21
CA LEU A 18 -5.14 -4.46 14.16
C LEU A 18 -3.92 -5.37 13.95
N ALA A 19 -4.01 -6.63 14.37
CA ALA A 19 -2.97 -7.63 14.17
C ALA A 19 -3.08 -8.37 12.83
N SER A 20 -4.25 -8.33 12.18
CA SER A 20 -4.49 -9.05 10.93
C SER A 20 -3.98 -8.27 9.72
N ARG A 21 -3.40 -9.01 8.77
CA ARG A 21 -3.06 -8.51 7.41
C ARG A 21 -3.89 -9.20 6.33
N ASP A 22 -4.75 -10.13 6.72
CA ASP A 22 -5.61 -10.86 5.80
C ASP A 22 -6.92 -10.10 5.63
N THR A 23 -7.14 -9.62 4.40
CA THR A 23 -8.34 -8.90 3.98
C THR A 23 -9.64 -9.69 4.21
N TYR A 24 -9.59 -11.02 4.11
CA TYR A 24 -10.76 -11.86 4.38
C TYR A 24 -11.11 -11.85 5.86
N GLU A 25 -10.12 -12.05 6.72
CA GLU A 25 -10.32 -11.98 8.18
C GLU A 25 -10.72 -10.57 8.63
N LEU A 26 -10.26 -9.52 7.97
CA LEU A 26 -10.72 -8.14 8.24
C LEU A 26 -12.22 -7.94 7.94
N ASP A 27 -12.72 -8.35 6.75
CA ASP A 27 -14.18 -8.27 6.43
C ASP A 27 -15.00 -9.15 7.40
N ARG A 28 -14.45 -10.30 7.78
CA ARG A 28 -15.08 -11.18 8.76
C ARG A 28 -15.19 -10.51 10.13
N ILE A 29 -14.14 -9.85 10.60
CA ILE A 29 -14.14 -9.14 11.88
C ILE A 29 -15.09 -7.94 11.85
N ASP A 30 -15.09 -7.14 10.78
CA ASP A 30 -16.00 -5.99 10.64
C ASP A 30 -17.47 -6.42 10.78
N ARG A 31 -17.86 -7.51 10.10
CA ARG A 31 -19.23 -8.03 10.22
C ARG A 31 -19.53 -8.63 11.59
N ALA A 32 -18.55 -9.25 12.23
CA ALA A 32 -18.72 -9.75 13.59
C ALA A 32 -18.91 -8.59 14.57
N LEU A 33 -18.23 -7.45 14.37
CA LEU A 33 -18.44 -6.23 15.16
C LEU A 33 -19.87 -5.70 14.95
N ASP A 34 -20.35 -5.62 13.71
CA ASP A 34 -21.74 -5.24 13.42
C ASP A 34 -22.75 -6.13 14.15
N GLU A 35 -22.54 -7.45 14.13
CA GLU A 35 -23.39 -8.42 14.82
C GLU A 35 -23.43 -8.20 16.34
N LEU A 36 -22.28 -7.96 16.96
CA LEU A 36 -22.19 -7.66 18.40
C LEU A 36 -22.91 -6.37 18.76
N LEU A 37 -22.86 -5.37 17.88
CA LEU A 37 -23.46 -4.05 18.10
C LEU A 37 -24.98 -4.02 17.83
N ARG A 38 -25.57 -5.07 17.26
CA ARG A 38 -27.04 -5.18 17.11
C ARG A 38 -27.78 -5.28 18.44
N ASN A 39 -27.18 -5.93 19.44
CA ASN A 39 -27.76 -6.10 20.78
C ASN A 39 -26.76 -5.68 21.88
N PRO A 40 -26.42 -4.37 21.95
CA PRO A 40 -25.29 -3.91 22.75
C PRO A 40 -25.54 -3.98 24.25
N THR A 41 -26.80 -4.08 24.69
CA THR A 41 -27.19 -4.13 26.11
C THR A 41 -27.29 -5.54 26.67
N ASP A 42 -27.18 -6.57 25.82
CA ASP A 42 -27.34 -7.95 26.25
C ASP A 42 -26.14 -8.41 27.09
N ALA A 43 -26.39 -8.79 28.34
CA ALA A 43 -25.40 -9.24 29.31
C ALA A 43 -25.49 -10.76 29.60
N SER A 44 -26.44 -11.47 28.99
CA SER A 44 -26.72 -12.88 29.28
C SER A 44 -25.60 -13.83 28.87
N THR A 45 -24.87 -13.48 27.80
CA THR A 45 -23.87 -14.34 27.18
C THR A 45 -22.45 -13.81 27.41
N PRO A 46 -21.49 -14.66 27.83
CA PRO A 46 -20.09 -14.27 28.01
C PRO A 46 -19.41 -13.79 26.73
N ALA A 47 -18.42 -12.90 26.85
CA ALA A 47 -17.72 -12.28 25.72
C ALA A 47 -17.15 -13.30 24.72
N GLN A 48 -16.46 -14.35 25.19
CA GLN A 48 -15.88 -15.38 24.31
C GLN A 48 -16.92 -16.13 23.48
N HIS A 49 -18.10 -16.40 24.06
CA HIS A 49 -19.18 -17.07 23.32
C HIS A 49 -19.76 -16.13 22.25
N ARG A 50 -19.92 -14.85 22.57
CA ARG A 50 -20.36 -13.83 21.60
C ARG A 50 -19.38 -13.68 20.43
N ILE A 51 -18.08 -13.63 20.71
CA ILE A 51 -17.03 -13.57 19.68
C ILE A 51 -17.17 -14.77 18.74
N ARG A 52 -17.25 -16.00 19.28
CA ARG A 52 -17.38 -17.22 18.46
C ARG A 52 -18.64 -17.22 17.59
N SER A 53 -19.78 -16.87 18.18
CA SER A 53 -21.06 -16.80 17.44
C SER A 53 -21.03 -15.73 16.36
N ALA A 54 -20.56 -14.51 16.68
CA ALA A 54 -20.49 -13.41 15.72
C ALA A 54 -19.53 -13.71 14.55
N MET A 55 -18.36 -14.28 14.84
CA MET A 55 -17.40 -14.70 13.81
C MET A 55 -17.92 -15.89 12.97
N GLY A 56 -18.77 -16.75 13.54
CA GLY A 56 -19.47 -17.82 12.83
C GLY A 56 -20.53 -17.28 11.87
N HIS A 57 -21.39 -16.36 12.34
CA HIS A 57 -22.40 -15.71 11.49
C HIS A 57 -21.74 -14.87 10.38
N ALA A 58 -20.65 -14.16 10.69
CA ALA A 58 -19.88 -13.41 9.70
C ALA A 58 -19.33 -14.34 8.60
N TYR A 59 -18.79 -15.50 8.98
CA TYR A 59 -18.33 -16.52 8.04
C TYR A 59 -19.46 -17.01 7.12
N GLU A 60 -20.61 -17.40 7.68
CA GLU A 60 -21.75 -17.84 6.88
C GLU A 60 -22.22 -16.76 5.89
N ALA A 61 -22.23 -15.49 6.33
CA ALA A 61 -22.60 -14.37 5.47
C ALA A 61 -21.60 -14.15 4.33
N LEU A 62 -20.30 -14.38 4.57
CA LEU A 62 -19.27 -14.32 3.54
C LEU A 62 -19.40 -15.46 2.53
N GLU A 63 -19.60 -16.68 3.00
CA GLU A 63 -19.79 -17.84 2.12
C GLU A 63 -21.04 -17.70 1.25
N ARG A 64 -22.17 -17.25 1.82
CA ARG A 64 -23.38 -16.97 1.02
C ARG A 64 -23.14 -15.92 -0.05
N ARG A 65 -22.39 -14.85 0.25
CA ARG A 65 -22.01 -13.83 -0.75
C ARG A 65 -21.18 -14.43 -1.87
N ARG A 66 -20.24 -15.31 -1.55
CA ARG A 66 -19.40 -15.99 -2.53
C ARG A 66 -20.22 -16.89 -3.46
N VAL A 67 -21.23 -17.57 -2.94
CA VAL A 67 -22.13 -18.43 -3.73
C VAL A 67 -22.97 -17.63 -4.73
N ILE A 68 -23.40 -16.41 -4.38
CA ILE A 68 -24.23 -15.56 -5.26
C ILE A 68 -23.41 -14.59 -6.12
N ALA A 69 -22.09 -14.53 -5.92
CA ALA A 69 -21.23 -13.65 -6.70
C ALA A 69 -21.19 -14.14 -8.16
N PRO A 70 -21.51 -13.28 -9.14
CA PRO A 70 -21.47 -13.67 -10.54
C PRO A 70 -20.02 -13.98 -10.92
N VAL A 71 -19.76 -15.22 -11.33
CA VAL A 71 -18.48 -15.62 -11.92
C VAL A 71 -18.51 -15.23 -13.39
N VAL A 72 -18.16 -13.97 -13.66
CA VAL A 72 -18.00 -13.48 -15.04
C VAL A 72 -16.57 -13.78 -15.46
N PRO A 73 -16.35 -14.46 -16.61
CA PRO A 73 -15.02 -14.56 -17.18
C PRO A 73 -14.43 -13.15 -17.34
N LEU A 74 -13.20 -12.96 -16.87
CA LEU A 74 -12.46 -11.74 -17.12
C LEU A 74 -12.42 -11.51 -18.63
N ASN A 75 -13.18 -10.52 -19.11
CA ASN A 75 -13.12 -10.16 -20.51
C ASN A 75 -11.77 -9.49 -20.75
N HIS A 76 -10.86 -10.20 -21.42
CA HIS A 76 -9.52 -9.70 -21.73
C HIS A 76 -9.53 -8.40 -22.56
N GLU A 77 -10.61 -8.12 -23.30
CA GLU A 77 -10.78 -6.87 -24.04
C GLU A 77 -11.23 -5.68 -23.17
N ARG A 78 -11.76 -5.99 -21.97
CA ARG A 78 -12.10 -5.02 -20.91
C ARG A 78 -11.22 -5.17 -19.68
N ALA A 79 -10.11 -5.90 -19.78
CA ALA A 79 -9.07 -5.77 -18.78
C ALA A 79 -8.70 -4.29 -18.82
N ASP A 80 -9.07 -3.56 -17.77
CA ASP A 80 -8.49 -2.25 -17.50
C ASP A 80 -7.00 -2.47 -17.68
N HIS A 81 -6.45 -1.93 -18.78
CA HIS A 81 -5.02 -1.80 -18.92
C HIS A 81 -4.68 -0.86 -17.77
N GLY A 82 -4.33 -1.46 -16.62
CA GLY A 82 -4.16 -0.74 -15.38
C GLY A 82 -3.35 0.48 -15.71
N HIS A 83 -3.96 1.66 -15.57
CA HIS A 83 -3.28 2.90 -15.86
C HIS A 83 -2.19 2.96 -14.80
N ALA A 84 -0.98 2.53 -15.16
CA ALA A 84 0.15 2.53 -14.25
C ALA A 84 0.25 3.98 -13.77
N ASP A 85 -0.08 4.19 -12.49
CA ASP A 85 -0.03 5.52 -11.90
C ASP A 85 1.35 6.07 -12.24
N ALA A 86 1.42 7.22 -12.91
CA ALA A 86 2.70 7.82 -13.26
C ALA A 86 3.59 8.02 -12.02
N ARG A 87 2.97 8.08 -10.81
CA ARG A 87 3.68 8.12 -9.53
C ARG A 87 4.31 6.79 -9.13
N TYR A 88 3.80 5.65 -9.60
CA TYR A 88 4.39 4.34 -9.34
C TYR A 88 5.80 4.26 -9.94
N LEU A 89 6.00 4.73 -11.17
CA LEU A 89 7.32 4.82 -11.80
C LEU A 89 8.29 5.70 -11.01
N VAL A 90 7.80 6.80 -10.42
CA VAL A 90 8.64 7.67 -9.57
C VAL A 90 9.10 6.91 -8.33
N VAL A 91 8.22 6.14 -7.69
CA VAL A 91 8.57 5.31 -6.52
C VAL A 91 9.61 4.24 -6.88
N GLU A 92 9.44 3.56 -8.01
CA GLU A 92 10.42 2.56 -8.48
C GLU A 92 11.78 3.17 -8.78
N ILE A 93 11.80 4.32 -9.48
CA ILE A 93 13.04 5.05 -9.75
C ILE A 93 13.71 5.47 -8.44
N MET A 94 12.95 6.01 -7.47
CA MET A 94 13.50 6.41 -6.19
C MET A 94 14.05 5.21 -5.39
N ALA A 95 13.33 4.08 -5.38
CA ALA A 95 13.78 2.86 -4.71
C ALA A 95 15.09 2.34 -5.33
N TRP A 96 15.16 2.30 -6.66
CA TRP A 96 16.36 1.88 -7.36
C TRP A 96 17.55 2.82 -7.10
N LEU A 97 17.35 4.14 -7.15
CA LEU A 97 18.41 5.11 -6.86
C LEU A 97 19.03 4.92 -5.47
N GLN A 98 18.24 4.47 -4.49
CA GLN A 98 18.74 4.17 -3.14
C GLN A 98 19.47 2.83 -3.04
N ALA A 99 19.02 1.82 -3.78
CA ALA A 99 19.58 0.47 -3.74
C ALA A 99 20.84 0.31 -4.60
N GLU A 100 20.98 1.07 -5.70
CA GLU A 100 22.07 0.92 -6.66
C GLU A 100 23.44 1.27 -6.05
N PRO A 101 24.35 0.28 -5.87
CA PRO A 101 25.63 0.49 -5.20
C PRO A 101 26.63 1.26 -6.06
N GLU A 102 26.58 1.17 -7.39
CA GLU A 102 27.57 1.80 -8.28
C GLU A 102 27.29 3.28 -8.54
N LEU A 103 26.18 3.80 -8.04
CA LEU A 103 25.82 5.21 -8.16
C LEU A 103 26.53 6.05 -7.10
N ALA A 104 27.30 7.06 -7.54
CA ALA A 104 27.98 7.97 -6.63
C ALA A 104 26.98 8.80 -5.80
N SER A 105 27.30 9.08 -4.53
CA SER A 105 26.43 9.82 -3.61
C SER A 105 25.95 11.18 -4.17
N ALA A 106 26.86 11.92 -4.83
CA ALA A 106 26.51 13.20 -5.45
C ALA A 106 25.57 13.06 -6.65
N GLU A 107 25.65 11.95 -7.40
CA GLU A 107 24.71 11.66 -8.49
C GLU A 107 23.36 11.21 -7.96
N ARG A 108 23.35 10.41 -6.88
CA ARG A 108 22.14 9.98 -6.18
C ARG A 108 21.32 11.17 -5.72
N VAL A 109 21.93 12.11 -4.99
CA VAL A 109 21.25 13.33 -4.53
C VAL A 109 20.70 14.13 -5.70
N LEU A 110 21.49 14.29 -6.77
CA LEU A 110 21.08 15.04 -7.96
C LEU A 110 19.88 14.43 -8.68
N LEU A 111 19.83 13.10 -8.79
CA LEU A 111 18.75 12.37 -9.46
C LEU A 111 17.49 12.28 -8.58
N ASP A 112 17.66 12.18 -7.26
CA ASP A 112 16.59 12.22 -6.26
C ASP A 112 15.88 13.59 -6.27
N ASP A 113 16.64 14.69 -6.34
CA ASP A 113 16.05 16.04 -6.49
C ASP A 113 15.21 16.16 -7.76
N LEU A 114 15.69 15.61 -8.88
CA LEU A 114 14.95 15.58 -10.13
C LEU A 114 13.68 14.72 -10.04
N ALA A 115 13.74 13.57 -9.36
CA ALA A 115 12.59 12.69 -9.16
C ALA A 115 11.51 13.34 -8.28
N ARG A 116 11.91 14.21 -7.33
CA ARG A 116 11.00 15.03 -6.52
C ARG A 116 10.44 16.26 -7.24
N GLY A 117 10.83 16.49 -8.49
CA GLY A 117 10.31 17.57 -9.32
C GLY A 117 11.09 18.88 -9.26
N HIS A 118 12.29 18.90 -8.66
CA HIS A 118 13.17 20.06 -8.82
C HIS A 118 13.70 20.15 -10.26
N ASP A 119 13.86 21.37 -10.75
CA ASP A 119 14.41 21.61 -12.09
C ASP A 119 15.87 22.10 -12.02
N ALA A 120 16.53 22.09 -13.17
CA ALA A 120 17.93 22.51 -13.25
C ALA A 120 18.15 23.97 -12.79
N ALA A 121 17.15 24.85 -12.93
CA ALA A 121 17.26 26.25 -12.55
C ALA A 121 17.07 26.46 -11.04
N SER A 122 16.15 25.74 -10.39
CA SER A 122 16.01 25.73 -8.94
C SER A 122 17.26 25.17 -8.28
N MET A 123 17.79 24.06 -8.80
CA MET A 123 19.00 23.42 -8.27
C MET A 123 20.25 24.28 -8.50
N ALA A 124 20.39 24.91 -9.67
CA ALA A 124 21.49 25.83 -9.96
C ALA A 124 21.52 27.02 -8.99
N ARG A 125 20.36 27.63 -8.73
CA ARG A 125 20.22 28.72 -7.75
C ARG A 125 20.55 28.26 -6.34
N HIS A 126 19.99 27.13 -5.90
CA HIS A 126 20.20 26.61 -4.56
C HIS A 126 21.67 26.29 -4.27
N LEU A 127 22.37 25.71 -5.24
CA LEU A 127 23.77 25.29 -5.10
C LEU A 127 24.79 26.35 -5.54
N GLY A 128 24.33 27.55 -5.94
CA GLY A 128 25.20 28.65 -6.36
C GLY A 128 26.06 28.34 -7.60
N VAL A 129 25.56 27.51 -8.52
CA VAL A 129 26.30 27.14 -9.75
C VAL A 129 25.63 27.67 -11.01
N PRO A 130 26.39 27.94 -12.09
CA PRO A 130 25.79 28.36 -13.36
C PRO A 130 24.83 27.30 -13.93
N LEU A 131 23.67 27.74 -14.45
CA LEU A 131 22.68 26.85 -15.07
C LEU A 131 23.25 25.92 -16.15
N PRO A 132 24.14 26.36 -17.07
CA PRO A 132 24.75 25.45 -18.04
C PRO A 132 25.53 24.30 -17.38
N ARG A 133 26.24 24.60 -16.29
CA ARG A 133 26.99 23.60 -15.52
C ARG A 133 26.06 22.63 -14.81
N MET A 134 24.94 23.11 -14.26
CA MET A 134 23.94 22.23 -13.64
C MET A 134 23.31 21.27 -14.67
N ARG A 135 22.93 21.79 -15.84
CA ARG A 135 22.40 20.96 -16.95
C ARG A 135 23.40 19.89 -17.39
N GLU A 136 24.68 20.25 -17.47
CA GLU A 136 25.75 19.30 -17.79
C GLU A 136 25.85 18.19 -16.73
N ARG A 137 25.86 18.55 -15.43
CA ARG A 137 25.89 17.57 -14.32
C ARG A 137 24.70 16.62 -14.40
N ILE A 138 23.50 17.14 -14.61
CA ILE A 138 22.28 16.34 -14.75
C ILE A 138 22.37 15.39 -15.95
N SER A 139 22.86 15.87 -17.09
CA SER A 139 23.02 15.05 -18.29
C SER A 139 23.99 13.90 -18.08
N ARG A 140 25.13 14.16 -17.43
CA ARG A 140 26.13 13.12 -17.08
C ARG A 140 25.56 12.09 -16.11
N ALA A 141 24.94 12.54 -15.01
CA ALA A 141 24.34 11.64 -14.02
C ALA A 141 23.24 10.76 -14.64
N ARG A 142 22.34 11.33 -15.46
CA ARG A 142 21.31 10.56 -16.18
C ARG A 142 21.89 9.56 -17.18
N ARG A 143 23.02 9.90 -17.83
CA ARG A 143 23.68 8.97 -18.75
C ARG A 143 24.26 7.80 -17.96
N HIS A 144 24.98 8.08 -16.88
CA HIS A 144 25.57 7.05 -16.02
C HIS A 144 24.50 6.12 -15.44
N ALA A 145 23.46 6.67 -14.82
CA ALA A 145 22.34 5.91 -14.26
C ALA A 145 21.65 5.01 -15.31
N ARG A 146 21.44 5.50 -16.53
CA ARG A 146 20.86 4.69 -17.62
C ARG A 146 21.75 3.52 -18.04
N THR A 147 23.06 3.69 -18.00
CA THR A 147 23.99 2.59 -18.27
C THR A 147 23.89 1.52 -17.19
N LEU A 148 23.90 1.92 -15.91
CA LEU A 148 23.75 1.00 -14.78
C LEU A 148 22.42 0.23 -14.86
N TRP A 149 21.32 0.94 -15.09
CA TRP A 149 19.99 0.32 -15.25
C TRP A 149 19.96 -0.75 -16.35
N ARG A 150 20.47 -0.43 -17.55
CA ARG A 150 20.50 -1.38 -18.66
C ARG A 150 21.37 -2.59 -18.39
N ASN A 151 22.48 -2.42 -17.67
CA ASN A 151 23.34 -3.53 -17.29
C ASN A 151 22.63 -4.44 -16.28
N ALA A 152 21.89 -3.87 -15.33
CA ALA A 152 21.10 -4.62 -14.37
C ALA A 152 19.95 -5.39 -15.06
N GLU A 153 19.23 -4.76 -15.99
CA GLU A 153 18.18 -5.44 -16.78
C GLU A 153 18.74 -6.58 -17.64
N ALA A 154 19.94 -6.43 -18.21
CA ALA A 154 20.57 -7.48 -19.00
C ALA A 154 21.09 -8.66 -18.15
N ALA A 155 21.24 -8.48 -16.84
CA ALA A 155 21.71 -9.49 -15.90
C ALA A 155 20.58 -10.26 -15.20
N ALA A 156 19.33 -9.80 -15.34
CA ALA A 156 18.11 -10.41 -14.78
C ALA A 156 17.46 -11.38 -15.76
#